data_AF-J3NT89-F1
#
_entry.id   AF-J3NT89-F1
#
_cell.length_a   1.000
_cell.length_b   1.000
_cell.length_c   1.000
_cell.angle_alpha   90.00
_cell.angle_beta   90.00
_cell.angle_gamma   90.00
#
_symmetry.space_group_name_H-M   'P 1'
#
loop_
_entity.id
_entity.type
_entity.pdbx_description
1 polymer ?
#
loop_
_entity_poly.entity_id
_entity_poly.type
_entity_poly.pdbx_seq_one_letter_code
_entity_poly.pdbx_strand_id
1 'polypeptide(L)'
;MSTALTISRPTVVALSAPACVNCRQMTKRFITRASNRNGNAGRPYYNKRQVAGRDTKVPGGIHYVCSQGTCDFYKPHLNKEGEQLAVVDAELLRLFISLKLV
;
A
#
# COMPACT_ATOMS: atom_id res chain seq x y z
N MET A 1 24.32 -41.58 26.09
CA MET A 1 24.09 -40.21 26.59
C MET A 1 23.63 -39.37 25.41
N SER A 2 22.35 -38.96 25.39
CA SER A 2 21.73 -38.25 24.27
C SER A 2 21.61 -36.77 24.63
N THR A 3 22.33 -35.91 23.91
CA THR A 3 22.37 -34.46 24.12
C THR A 3 21.23 -33.81 23.32
N ALA A 4 20.22 -33.29 24.02
CA ALA A 4 19.14 -32.54 23.39
C ALA A 4 19.65 -31.16 22.94
N LEU A 5 19.68 -30.93 21.63
CA LEU A 5 19.93 -29.60 21.04
C LEU A 5 18.71 -28.70 21.27
N THR A 6 18.84 -27.73 22.17
CA THR A 6 17.81 -26.71 22.40
C THR A 6 17.91 -25.66 21.28
N ILE A 7 16.99 -25.72 20.31
CA ILE A 7 16.87 -24.67 19.28
C ILE A 7 16.21 -23.45 19.94
N SER A 8 16.98 -22.38 20.12
CA SER A 8 16.45 -21.11 20.64
C SER A 8 15.49 -20.49 19.62
N ARG A 9 14.32 -20.04 20.10
CA ARG A 9 13.34 -19.34 19.26
C ARG A 9 13.92 -18.02 18.74
N PRO A 10 13.82 -17.71 17.43
CA PRO A 10 14.27 -16.44 16.91
C PRO A 10 13.47 -15.29 17.53
N THR A 11 14.18 -14.31 18.07
CA THR A 11 13.59 -13.07 18.60
C THR A 11 13.06 -12.25 17.43
N VAL A 12 11.74 -12.12 17.32
CA VAL A 12 11.11 -11.25 16.31
C VAL A 12 11.29 -9.80 16.76
N VAL A 13 12.31 -9.11 16.25
CA VAL A 13 12.46 -7.67 16.45
C VAL A 13 11.34 -6.97 15.68
N ALA A 14 10.47 -6.26 16.41
CA ALA A 14 9.46 -5.42 15.80
C ALA A 14 10.14 -4.26 15.08
N LEU A 15 10.30 -4.38 13.76
CA LEU A 15 10.78 -3.28 12.92
C LEU A 15 9.81 -2.10 13.06
N SER A 16 10.34 -0.93 13.42
CA SER A 16 9.61 0.33 13.38
C SER A 16 9.10 0.58 11.96
N ALA A 17 8.04 1.40 11.84
CA ALA A 17 7.56 1.80 10.53
C ALA A 17 8.71 2.47 9.75
N PRO A 18 8.89 2.17 8.46
CA PRO A 18 9.93 2.81 7.68
C PRO A 18 9.61 4.30 7.50
N ALA A 19 10.63 5.13 7.41
CA ALA A 19 10.48 6.50 6.97
C ALA A 19 10.07 6.55 5.49
N CYS A 20 9.31 7.56 5.10
CA CYS A 20 9.03 7.81 3.68
C CYS A 20 10.34 8.10 2.95
N VAL A 21 10.58 7.45 1.81
CA VAL A 21 11.81 7.64 1.02
C VAL A 21 11.98 9.06 0.49
N ASN A 22 10.88 9.82 0.36
CA ASN A 22 10.91 11.18 -0.15
C ASN A 22 11.06 12.21 0.98
N CYS A 23 10.12 12.26 1.93
CA CYS A 23 10.12 13.29 2.98
C CYS A 23 10.72 12.87 4.32
N ARG A 24 11.15 11.61 4.45
CA ARG A 24 11.72 11.02 5.67
C ARG A 24 10.82 11.05 6.91
N GLN A 25 9.58 11.49 6.77
CA GLN A 25 8.58 11.44 7.84
C GLN A 25 8.17 9.99 8.12
N MET A 26 7.85 9.70 9.38
CA MET A 26 7.44 8.37 9.81
C MET A 26 6.14 7.96 9.11
N THR A 27 6.16 6.82 8.41
CA THR A 27 4.95 6.34 7.72
C THR A 27 3.91 5.84 8.72
N LYS A 28 2.64 5.90 8.33
CA LYS A 28 1.56 5.29 9.11
C LYS A 28 1.50 3.81 8.77
N ARG A 29 1.60 2.95 9.77
CA ARG A 29 1.39 1.50 9.62
C ARG A 29 -0.09 1.23 9.45
N PHE A 30 -0.45 0.59 8.34
CA PHE A 30 -1.77 0.02 8.12
C PHE A 30 -1.66 -1.50 8.08
N ILE A 31 -2.74 -2.19 8.43
CA ILE A 31 -2.83 -3.66 8.40
C ILE A 31 -3.94 -4.04 7.44
N THR A 32 -3.69 -5.02 6.57
CA THR A 32 -4.75 -5.59 5.73
C THR A 32 -5.78 -6.32 6.60
N ARG A 33 -7.06 -6.19 6.24
CA ARG A 33 -8.16 -6.85 6.97
C ARG A 33 -7.95 -8.36 7.10
N ALA A 34 -8.38 -8.94 8.22
CA ALA A 34 -8.28 -10.38 8.46
C ALA A 34 -9.05 -11.22 7.42
N SER A 35 -10.14 -10.69 6.88
CA SER A 35 -10.95 -11.32 5.83
C SER A 35 -10.38 -11.20 4.41
N ASN A 36 -9.14 -10.76 4.26
CA ASN A 36 -8.53 -10.61 2.94
C ASN A 36 -8.17 -11.97 2.32
N ARG A 37 -8.99 -12.40 1.35
CA ARG A 37 -8.87 -13.68 0.64
C ARG A 37 -7.65 -13.76 -0.31
N ASN A 38 -6.95 -12.65 -0.57
CA ASN A 38 -5.79 -12.60 -1.47
C ASN A 38 -4.48 -13.12 -0.84
N GLY A 39 -4.56 -13.92 0.23
CA GLY A 39 -3.39 -14.52 0.89
C GLY A 39 -2.48 -13.53 1.65
N ASN A 40 -2.89 -12.27 1.79
CA ASN A 40 -2.12 -11.24 2.48
C ASN A 40 -2.85 -10.64 3.69
N ALA A 41 -3.78 -11.37 4.31
CA ALA A 41 -4.43 -10.97 5.55
C ALA A 41 -3.41 -10.71 6.68
N GLY A 42 -3.62 -9.65 7.46
CA GLY A 42 -2.72 -9.26 8.56
C GLY A 42 -1.37 -8.66 8.13
N ARG A 43 -1.03 -8.61 6.83
CA ARG A 43 0.22 -8.02 6.36
C ARG A 43 0.23 -6.49 6.53
N PRO A 44 1.31 -5.91 7.07
CA PRO A 44 1.45 -4.47 7.19
C PRO A 44 1.77 -3.81 5.84
N TYR A 45 1.33 -2.56 5.67
CA TYR A 45 1.70 -1.68 4.55
C TYR A 45 1.80 -0.22 5.01
N TYR A 46 2.49 0.62 4.23
CA TYR A 46 2.95 1.95 4.67
C TYR A 46 2.64 3.11 3.69
N ASN A 47 2.13 2.82 2.50
CA ASN A 47 1.70 3.80 1.50
C ASN A 47 0.19 3.75 1.28
N LYS A 48 -0.38 4.81 0.71
CA LYS A 48 -1.80 4.85 0.31
C LYS A 48 -1.90 4.60 -1.18
N ARG A 49 -2.90 3.81 -1.59
CA ARG A 49 -3.27 3.62 -3.00
C ARG A 49 -4.49 4.46 -3.32
N GLN A 50 -4.44 5.21 -4.41
CA GLN A 50 -5.50 6.12 -4.86
C GLN A 50 -5.84 5.88 -6.34
N VAL A 51 -6.99 6.41 -6.76
CA VAL A 51 -7.47 6.39 -8.14
C VAL A 51 -7.48 7.85 -8.63
N ALA A 52 -6.87 8.11 -9.78
CA ALA A 52 -6.81 9.45 -10.36
C ALA A 52 -8.19 9.92 -10.86
N GLY A 53 -8.39 11.24 -10.82
CA GLY A 53 -9.57 11.91 -11.35
C GLY A 53 -9.69 11.80 -12.88
N ARG A 54 -10.77 12.36 -13.43
CA ARG A 54 -11.01 12.40 -14.89
C ARG A 54 -10.02 13.30 -15.61
N ASP A 55 -9.71 14.45 -15.02
CA ASP A 55 -8.85 15.48 -15.63
C ASP A 55 -7.38 15.25 -15.28
N THR A 56 -6.86 14.07 -15.64
CA THR A 56 -5.46 13.69 -15.40
C THR A 56 -4.88 13.00 -16.62
N LYS A 57 -3.54 12.84 -16.66
CA LYS A 57 -2.83 12.18 -17.76
C LYS A 57 -3.35 10.77 -18.07
N VAL A 58 -3.73 10.01 -17.04
CA VAL A 58 -4.34 8.69 -17.16
C VAL A 58 -5.61 8.68 -16.29
N PRO A 59 -6.78 8.98 -16.89
CA PRO A 59 -8.05 8.98 -16.16
C PRO A 59 -8.29 7.63 -15.46
N GLY A 60 -8.63 7.66 -14.17
CA GLY A 60 -8.79 6.45 -13.37
C GLY A 60 -7.50 5.69 -13.03
N GLY A 61 -6.33 6.26 -13.35
CA GLY A 61 -5.03 5.68 -13.09
C GLY A 61 -4.79 5.39 -11.61
N ILE A 62 -4.47 4.14 -11.29
CA ILE A 62 -4.12 3.69 -9.95
C ILE A 62 -2.69 4.13 -9.65
N HIS A 63 -2.47 4.72 -8.48
CA HIS A 63 -1.17 5.20 -8.06
C HIS A 63 -0.99 5.13 -6.54
N TYR A 64 0.25 5.26 -6.09
CA TYR A 64 0.65 5.27 -4.69
C TYR A 64 1.13 6.65 -4.27
N VAL A 65 0.70 7.09 -3.08
CA VAL A 65 1.10 8.36 -2.49
C VAL A 65 1.63 8.21 -1.06
N CYS A 66 2.25 9.28 -0.57
CA CYS A 66 2.67 9.38 0.83
C CYS A 66 1.47 9.09 1.75
N SER A 67 1.63 8.15 2.68
CA SER A 67 0.54 7.81 3.60
C SER A 67 0.13 8.97 4.52
N GLN A 68 1.07 9.87 4.81
CA GLN A 68 0.82 11.07 5.62
C GLN A 68 0.28 12.24 4.79
N GLY A 69 0.43 12.21 3.45
CA GLY A 69 0.08 13.36 2.60
C GLY A 69 0.98 14.58 2.77
N THR A 70 2.15 14.43 3.40
CA THR A 70 3.06 15.53 3.73
C THR A 70 4.11 15.82 2.65
N CYS A 71 4.09 15.10 1.53
CA CYS A 71 5.02 15.31 0.42
C CYS A 71 4.49 14.77 -0.91
N ASP A 72 5.20 15.12 -1.97
CA ASP A 72 4.83 14.84 -3.36
C ASP A 72 5.27 13.44 -3.84
N PHE A 73 5.45 12.49 -2.92
CA PHE A 73 5.72 11.11 -3.34
C PHE A 73 4.54 10.59 -4.18
N TYR A 74 4.86 10.20 -5.41
CA TYR A 74 3.92 9.65 -6.38
C TYR A 74 4.58 8.47 -7.10
N LYS A 75 3.86 7.35 -7.24
CA LYS A 75 4.30 6.23 -8.08
C LYS A 75 3.10 5.58 -8.78
N PRO A 76 3.08 5.50 -10.12
CA PRO A 76 2.01 4.81 -10.84
C PRO A 76 2.04 3.31 -10.52
N HIS A 77 0.86 2.68 -10.48
CA HIS A 77 0.74 1.23 -10.36
C HIS A 77 0.80 0.61 -11.76
N LEU A 78 1.92 -0.04 -12.08
CA LEU A 78 2.18 -0.56 -13.42
C LEU A 78 1.85 -2.06 -13.51
N ASN A 79 1.40 -2.52 -14.69
CA ASN A 79 1.37 -3.94 -15.05
C ASN A 79 2.78 -4.44 -15.42
N LYS A 80 2.88 -5.68 -15.93
CA LYS A 80 4.17 -6.27 -16.30
C LYS A 80 4.77 -5.62 -17.55
N GLU A 81 3.91 -5.03 -18.36
CA GLU A 81 4.22 -4.36 -19.62
C GLU A 81 4.63 -2.89 -19.40
N GLY A 82 4.56 -2.39 -18.16
CA GLY A 82 4.94 -1.02 -17.80
C GLY A 82 3.82 0.01 -17.97
N GLU A 83 2.60 -0.41 -18.27
CA GLU A 83 1.43 0.44 -18.43
C GLU A 83 0.75 0.69 -17.08
N GLN A 84 0.26 1.91 -16.87
CA GLN A 84 -0.46 2.24 -15.64
C GLN A 84 -1.84 1.59 -15.63
N LEU A 85 -2.11 0.75 -14.62
CA LEU A 85 -3.43 0.20 -14.39
C LEU A 85 -4.43 1.32 -14.07
N ALA A 86 -5.61 1.24 -14.66
CA ALA A 86 -6.67 2.22 -14.48
C ALA A 86 -8.04 1.57 -14.25
N VAL A 87 -8.92 2.27 -13.54
CA VAL A 87 -10.34 1.92 -13.44
C VAL A 87 -11.04 2.38 -14.72
N VAL A 88 -11.33 1.44 -15.61
CA VAL A 88 -11.92 1.72 -16.93
C VAL A 88 -13.45 1.83 -16.90
N ASP A 89 -14.09 1.19 -15.92
CA ASP A 89 -15.54 1.27 -15.75
C ASP A 89 -15.94 2.68 -15.29
N ALA A 90 -16.78 3.36 -16.08
CA ALA A 90 -17.11 4.75 -15.87
C ALA A 90 -17.95 5.01 -14.60
N GLU A 91 -18.79 4.06 -14.20
CA GLU A 91 -19.60 4.19 -12.98
C GLU A 91 -18.75 3.94 -11.75
N LEU A 92 -17.95 2.88 -11.78
CA LEU A 92 -17.02 2.56 -10.70
C LEU A 92 -15.99 3.68 -10.51
N LEU A 93 -15.52 4.27 -11.61
CA LEU A 93 -14.64 5.43 -11.58
C LEU A 93 -15.30 6.63 -10.91
N ARG A 94 -16.56 6.94 -11.23
CA ARG A 94 -17.32 8.02 -10.57
C ARG A 94 -17.43 7.79 -9.07
N LEU A 95 -17.74 6.56 -8.66
CA LEU A 95 -17.87 6.19 -7.26
C LEU A 95 -16.55 6.37 -6.50
N PHE A 96 -15.44 5.87 -7.06
CA PHE A 96 -14.14 5.97 -6.40
C PHE A 96 -13.59 7.39 -6.34
N ILE A 97 -13.78 8.21 -7.38
CA ILE A 97 -13.35 9.61 -7.36
C ILE A 97 -14.16 10.42 -6.34
N SER A 98 -15.44 10.09 -6.15
CA SER A 98 -16.33 10.83 -5.24
C SER A 98 -16.24 10.35 -3.79
N LEU A 99 -15.55 9.23 -3.53
CA LEU A 99 -15.51 8.60 -2.22
C LEU A 99 -14.69 9.44 -1.22
N LYS A 100 -15.35 9.96 -0.19
CA LYS A 100 -14.73 10.58 0.98
C LYS A 100 -14.88 9.65 2.18
N LEU A 101 -13.81 8.95 2.54
CA LEU A 101 -13.76 8.20 3.79
C LEU A 101 -13.25 9.15 4.89
N VAL A 102 -14.14 9.47 5.83
CA VAL A 102 -13.83 10.24 7.06
C VAL A 102 -13.23 9.34 8.12
#